data_AF-A0A9Q0TR45-F1
#
_entry.id   AF-A0A9Q0TR45-F1
#
_cell.length_a   1.000
_cell.length_b   1.000
_cell.length_c   1.000
_cell.angle_alpha   90.00
_cell.angle_beta   90.00
_cell.angle_gamma   90.00
#
_symmetry.space_group_name_H-M   'P 1'
#
loop_
_entity.id
_entity.type
_entity.pdbx_description
1 polymer ?
#
loop_
_entity_poly.entity_id
_entity_poly.type
_entity_poly.pdbx_seq_one_letter_code
_entity_poly.pdbx_strand_id
1 'polypeptide(L)'
;MLQCPADITLRGLLKPQGDRTQFFLSVILNFCLHKDSKINELRPIGEELTLLDEQRRGLEDKISQLNAEIAEYNDARESELPLVQEVDGKVKELRQKIADLNNH
;
A
#
# COMPACT_ATOMS: atom_id res chain seq x y z
N MET A 1 -1.66 14.60 38.54
CA MET A 1 -1.84 13.13 38.44
C MET A 1 -3.08 12.76 39.24
N LEU A 2 -4.01 12.00 38.66
CA LEU A 2 -5.10 11.38 39.41
C LEU A 2 -4.50 10.38 40.41
N GLN A 3 -4.55 10.66 41.71
CA GLN A 3 -4.19 9.69 42.73
C GLN A 3 -5.31 8.67 42.86
N CYS A 4 -4.98 7.39 42.70
CA CYS A 4 -5.95 6.32 42.95
C CYS A 4 -6.17 6.23 44.47
N PRO A 5 -7.42 6.26 44.95
CA PRO A 5 -7.70 6.16 46.39
C PRO A 5 -7.43 4.75 46.96
N ALA A 6 -7.15 3.75 46.11
CA ALA A 6 -6.86 2.38 46.53
C ALA A 6 -5.82 1.68 45.64
N ASP A 7 -4.82 1.06 46.26
CA ASP A 7 -3.79 0.29 45.54
C ASP A 7 -4.26 -1.13 45.23
N ILE A 8 -3.89 -1.68 44.08
CA ILE A 8 -4.05 -3.10 43.80
C ILE A 8 -2.96 -3.87 44.53
N THR A 9 -3.34 -4.82 45.39
CA THR A 9 -2.40 -5.61 46.20
C THR A 9 -2.66 -7.10 46.00
N LEU A 10 -1.61 -7.91 46.16
CA LEU A 10 -1.70 -9.38 46.06
C LEU A 10 -2.74 -9.95 47.04
N ARG A 11 -2.85 -9.37 48.24
CA ARG A 11 -3.88 -9.74 49.22
C ARG A 11 -5.29 -9.53 48.67
N GLY A 12 -5.54 -8.44 47.95
CA GLY A 12 -6.84 -8.18 47.33
C GLY A 12 -7.21 -9.17 46.22
N LEU A 13 -6.21 -9.83 45.61
CA LEU A 13 -6.42 -10.90 44.64
C LEU A 13 -6.67 -12.26 45.32
N LEU A 14 -5.95 -12.55 46.41
CA LEU A 14 -6.04 -13.83 47.13
C LEU A 14 -7.19 -13.90 48.15
N LYS A 15 -7.57 -12.76 48.74
CA LYS A 15 -8.65 -12.61 49.72
C LYS A 15 -9.45 -11.34 49.41
N PRO A 16 -10.38 -11.41 48.43
CA PRO A 16 -11.17 -10.26 48.03
C PRO A 16 -12.06 -9.76 49.18
N GLN A 17 -12.13 -8.44 49.33
CA GLN A 17 -13.02 -7.76 50.28
C GLN A 17 -14.14 -7.10 49.49
N GLY A 18 -15.39 -7.27 49.91
CA GLY A 18 -16.57 -6.82 49.16
C GLY A 18 -16.46 -5.39 48.62
N ASP A 19 -16.23 -4.43 49.50
CA ASP A 19 -16.15 -3.00 49.16
C ASP A 19 -15.00 -2.68 48.19
N ARG A 20 -13.82 -3.29 48.41
CA ARG A 20 -12.64 -3.11 47.55
C ARG A 20 -12.86 -3.72 46.17
N THR A 21 -13.39 -4.94 46.12
CA THR A 21 -13.68 -5.62 44.86
C THR A 21 -14.73 -4.84 44.07
N GLN A 22 -15.78 -4.36 44.72
CA GLN A 22 -16.78 -3.50 44.08
C GLN A 22 -16.16 -2.22 43.52
N PHE A 23 -15.28 -1.55 44.28
CA PHE A 23 -14.57 -0.37 43.81
C PHE A 23 -13.76 -0.65 42.54
N PHE A 24 -12.88 -1.66 42.53
CA PHE A 24 -12.06 -1.97 41.36
C PHE A 24 -12.88 -2.42 40.15
N LEU A 25 -13.92 -3.23 40.36
CA LEU A 25 -14.82 -3.62 39.28
C LEU A 25 -15.54 -2.41 38.68
N SER A 26 -15.96 -1.46 39.51
CA SER A 26 -16.59 -0.22 39.05
C SER A 26 -15.64 0.64 38.22
N VAL A 27 -14.37 0.75 38.64
CA VAL A 27 -13.33 1.48 37.90
C VAL A 27 -13.04 0.79 36.56
N ILE A 28 -12.90 -0.53 36.54
CA ILE A 28 -12.68 -1.32 35.32
C ILE A 28 -13.86 -1.14 34.36
N LEU A 29 -15.09 -1.24 34.87
CA LEU A 29 -16.29 -1.06 34.06
C LEU A 29 -16.33 0.34 33.44
N ASN A 30 -16.08 1.38 34.24
CA ASN A 30 -16.05 2.75 33.76
C ASN A 30 -14.97 2.96 32.68
N PHE A 31 -13.78 2.38 32.88
CA PHE A 31 -12.73 2.40 31.86
C PHE A 31 -13.18 1.70 30.56
N CYS A 32 -13.77 0.52 30.65
CA CYS A 32 -14.25 -0.21 29.48
C CYS A 32 -15.29 0.58 28.69
N LEU A 33 -16.25 1.21 29.37
CA LEU A 33 -17.26 2.06 28.74
C LEU A 33 -16.64 3.29 28.07
N HIS A 34 -15.72 3.97 28.76
CA HIS A 34 -15.01 5.11 28.19
C HIS A 34 -14.18 4.71 26.96
N LYS A 35 -13.44 3.61 27.06
CA LYS A 35 -12.64 3.05 25.97
C LYS A 35 -13.51 2.72 24.77
N ASP A 36 -14.67 2.09 24.98
CA ASP A 36 -15.59 1.76 23.89
C ASP A 36 -16.09 3.02 23.17
N SER A 37 -16.52 4.05 23.92
CA SER A 37 -16.88 5.35 23.36
C SER A 37 -15.75 5.95 22.52
N LYS A 38 -14.51 5.91 23.02
CA LYS A 38 -13.35 6.44 22.30
C LYS A 38 -12.96 5.62 21.09
N ILE A 39 -13.07 4.30 21.13
CA ILE A 39 -12.87 3.45 19.96
C ILE A 39 -13.94 3.75 18.90
N ASN A 40 -15.18 3.96 19.31
CA ASN A 40 -16.26 4.30 18.37
C ASN A 40 -16.05 5.67 17.71
N GLU A 41 -15.54 6.66 18.44
CA GLU A 41 -15.11 7.95 17.88
C GLU A 41 -13.95 7.80 16.87
N LEU A 42 -13.01 6.89 17.13
CA LEU A 42 -11.84 6.65 16.27
C LEU A 42 -12.13 5.70 15.09
N ARG A 43 -13.26 4.99 15.11
CA ARG A 43 -13.63 4.01 14.08
C ARG A 43 -13.55 4.57 12.65
N PRO A 44 -14.08 5.77 12.34
CA PRO A 44 -14.04 6.31 10.98
C PRO A 44 -12.61 6.51 10.46
N ILE A 45 -11.67 6.87 11.34
CA ILE A 45 -10.25 7.01 10.98
C ILE A 45 -9.66 5.65 10.63
N GLY A 46 -10.01 4.60 11.38
CA GLY A 46 -9.59 3.23 11.09
C GLY A 46 -10.14 2.71 9.75
N GLU A 47 -11.41 3.01 9.46
CA GLU A 47 -12.05 2.68 8.18
C GLU A 47 -11.39 3.43 7.02
N GLU A 48 -11.10 4.73 7.17
CA GLU A 48 -10.38 5.54 6.17
C GLU A 48 -8.97 5.00 5.91
N LEU A 49 -8.21 4.66 6.96
CA LEU A 49 -6.88 4.07 6.82
C LEU A 49 -6.92 2.73 6.07
N THR A 50 -7.94 1.91 6.32
CA THR A 50 -8.13 0.64 5.63
C THR A 50 -8.38 0.87 4.13
N LEU A 51 -9.27 1.80 3.79
CA LEU A 51 -9.54 2.17 2.40
C LEU A 51 -8.30 2.71 1.68
N LEU A 52 -7.51 3.54 2.35
CA LEU A 52 -6.27 4.08 1.79
C LEU A 52 -5.22 2.98 1.54
N ASP A 53 -5.12 1.97 2.42
CA ASP A 53 -4.21 0.83 2.19
C ASP A 53 -4.64 0.00 0.97
N GLU A 54 -5.95 -0.23 0.83
CA GLU A 54 -6.51 -0.93 -0.33
C GLU A 54 -6.24 -0.17 -1.64
N GLN A 55 -6.46 1.16 -1.65
CA GLN A 55 -6.16 2.00 -2.80
C GLN A 55 -4.67 1.99 -3.14
N ARG A 56 -3.80 2.13 -2.13
CA ARG A 56 -2.34 2.07 -2.31
C ARG A 56 -1.93 0.76 -2.96
N ARG A 57 -2.42 -0.37 -2.46
CA ARG A 57 -2.14 -1.69 -3.01
C ARG A 57 -2.61 -1.83 -4.46
N GLY A 58 -3.82 -1.37 -4.76
CA GLY A 58 -4.33 -1.38 -6.14
C GLY A 58 -3.49 -0.55 -7.10
N LEU A 59 -2.95 0.59 -6.65
CA LEU A 59 -2.03 1.40 -7.44
C LEU A 59 -0.66 0.73 -7.61
N GLU A 60 -0.12 0.09 -6.58
CA GLU A 60 1.12 -0.69 -6.65
C GLU A 60 1.01 -1.85 -7.65
N ASP A 61 -0.13 -2.56 -7.65
CA ASP A 61 -0.42 -3.61 -8.63
C ASP A 61 -0.50 -3.04 -10.05
N LYS A 62 -1.15 -1.87 -10.22
CA LYS A 62 -1.25 -1.23 -11.53
C LYS A 62 0.11 -0.75 -12.05
N ILE A 63 0.96 -0.22 -11.18
CA ILE A 63 2.33 0.17 -11.53
C ILE A 63 3.13 -1.05 -11.97
N SER A 64 3.04 -2.14 -11.22
CA SER A 64 3.68 -3.42 -11.56
C SER A 64 3.25 -3.93 -12.95
N GLN A 65 1.93 -3.89 -13.23
CA GLN A 65 1.39 -4.27 -14.53
C GLN A 65 1.93 -3.40 -15.67
N LEU A 66 1.90 -2.07 -15.51
CA LEU A 66 2.36 -1.14 -16.55
C LEU A 66 3.86 -1.28 -16.80
N ASN A 67 4.66 -1.53 -15.76
CA ASN A 67 6.09 -1.78 -15.93
C ASN A 67 6.37 -3.05 -16.73
N ALA A 68 5.59 -4.12 -16.51
CA ALA A 68 5.71 -5.35 -17.30
C ALA A 68 5.34 -5.08 -18.77
N GLU A 69 4.25 -4.37 -19.03
CA GLU A 69 3.83 -3.98 -20.38
C GLU A 69 4.89 -3.12 -21.09
N ILE A 70 5.49 -2.16 -20.38
CA ILE A 70 6.60 -1.35 -20.90
C ILE A 70 7.82 -2.22 -21.26
N ALA A 71 8.15 -3.22 -20.43
CA ALA A 71 9.24 -4.13 -20.72
C ALA A 71 8.97 -4.96 -21.99
N GLU A 72 7.76 -5.52 -22.12
CA GLU A 72 7.35 -6.26 -23.32
C GLU A 72 7.44 -5.40 -24.59
N TYR A 73 6.99 -4.14 -24.55
CA TYR A 73 7.11 -3.23 -25.69
C TYR A 73 8.55 -2.89 -26.02
N ASN A 74 9.41 -2.71 -25.01
CA ASN A 74 10.83 -2.43 -25.24
C ASN A 74 11.53 -3.63 -25.89
N ASP A 75 11.26 -4.85 -25.41
CA ASP A 75 11.81 -6.08 -25.96
C ASP A 75 11.35 -6.28 -27.42
N ALA A 76 10.07 -6.07 -27.70
CA ALA A 76 9.54 -6.12 -29.06
C ALA A 76 10.23 -5.10 -29.97
N ARG A 77 10.35 -3.84 -29.53
CA ARG A 77 11.03 -2.79 -30.29
C ARG A 77 12.50 -3.11 -30.57
N GLU A 78 13.20 -3.66 -29.58
CA GLU A 78 14.60 -4.05 -29.74
C GLU A 78 14.76 -5.23 -30.70
N SER A 79 13.83 -6.20 -30.66
CA SER A 79 13.82 -7.34 -31.59
C SER A 79 13.56 -6.93 -33.05
N GLU A 80 12.78 -5.87 -33.28
CA GLU A 80 12.46 -5.37 -34.62
C GLU A 80 13.54 -4.45 -35.20
N LEU A 81 14.39 -3.86 -34.35
CA LEU A 81 15.42 -2.90 -34.75
C LEU A 81 16.37 -3.41 -35.87
N PRO A 82 16.86 -4.66 -35.85
CA PRO A 82 17.72 -5.18 -36.92
C PRO A 82 17.03 -5.21 -38.29
N LEU A 83 15.75 -5.61 -38.32
CA LEU A 83 14.97 -5.64 -39.56
C LEU A 83 14.76 -4.23 -40.11
N VAL A 84 14.45 -3.27 -39.25
CA VAL A 84 14.31 -1.86 -39.62
C VAL A 84 15.61 -1.32 -40.22
N GLN A 85 16.76 -1.63 -39.60
CA GLN A 85 18.07 -1.22 -40.10
C GLN A 85 18.40 -1.86 -41.45
N GLU A 86 18.08 -3.14 -41.65
CA GLU A 86 18.27 -3.84 -42.92
C GLU A 86 17.46 -3.19 -44.05
N VAL A 87 16.18 -2.92 -43.79
CA VAL A 87 15.28 -2.27 -44.76
C VAL A 87 15.76 -0.86 -45.10
N ASP A 88 16.15 -0.06 -44.10
CA ASP A 88 16.68 1.29 -44.33
C ASP A 88 17.98 1.26 -45.16
N GLY A 89 18.85 0.28 -44.92
CA GLY A 89 20.04 0.01 -45.74
C GLY A 89 19.69 -0.26 -47.20
N LYS A 90 18.80 -1.22 -47.46
CA LYS A 90 18.34 -1.56 -48.83
C LYS A 90 17.69 -0.38 -49.54
N VAL A 91 16.91 0.42 -48.83
CA VAL A 91 16.29 1.63 -49.39
C VAL A 91 17.35 2.64 -49.83
N LYS A 92 18.40 2.86 -49.01
CA LYS A 92 19.51 3.75 -49.37
C LYS A 92 20.27 3.26 -50.59
N GLU A 93 20.57 1.97 -50.66
CA GLU A 93 21.23 1.36 -51.83
C GLU A 93 20.40 1.52 -53.11
N LEU A 94 19.10 1.24 -53.05
CA LEU A 94 18.20 1.40 -54.20
C LEU A 94 18.11 2.87 -54.66
N ARG A 95 18.02 3.81 -53.71
CA ARG A 95 18.01 5.24 -54.03
C ARG A 95 19.31 5.67 -54.72
N GLN A 96 20.46 5.21 -54.23
CA GLN A 96 21.74 5.50 -54.86
C GLN A 96 21.77 4.95 -56.30
N LYS A 97 21.35 3.70 -56.49
CA LYS A 97 21.31 3.06 -57.81
C LYS A 97 20.41 3.79 -58.81
N ILE A 98 19.26 4.30 -58.36
CA ILE A 98 18.38 5.13 -59.19
C ILE A 98 19.06 6.46 -59.56
N ALA A 99 19.72 7.11 -58.61
CA ALA A 99 20.44 8.36 -58.87
C ALA A 99 21.59 8.16 -59.87
N ASP A 100 22.34 7.07 -59.76
CA ASP A 100 23.42 6.72 -60.68
C ASP A 100 22.87 6.45 -62.09
N LEU A 101 21.76 5.73 -62.21
CA LEU A 101 21.09 5.45 -63.48
C LEU A 101 20.49 6.69 -64.15
N ASN A 102 20.00 7.66 -63.38
CA ASN A 102 19.43 8.90 -63.91
C ASN A 102 20.47 9.94 -64.32
N ASN A 103 21.72 9.82 -63.86
CA ASN A 103 22.83 10.71 -64.20
C ASN A 103 23.70 10.18 -65.36
N HIS A 104 23.29 9.07 -65.99
CA HIS A 104 23.88 8.47 -67.20
C HIS A 104 22.90 8.55 -68.37
#